data_AF-A0A202DCK5-F1
#
_entry.id   AF-A0A202DCK5-F1
#
_cell.length_a   1.000
_cell.length_b   1.000
_cell.length_c   1.000
_cell.angle_alpha   90.00
_cell.angle_beta   90.00
_cell.angle_gamma   90.00
#
_symmetry.space_group_name_H-M   'P 1'
#
loop_
_entity.id
_entity.type
_entity.pdbx_description
1 polymer ?
#
loop_
_entity_poly.entity_id
_entity_poly.type
_entity_poly.pdbx_seq_one_letter_code
_entity_poly.pdbx_strand_id
1 'polypeptide(L)'
;MSTVQEDIDKIQDILNNSIRQGMQADGGDLEIIDYDQQNKILKIKYQGACGSCPMAKMGTLMAIQNILKEQFDPEIDVRPE
;
A
#
# COMPACT_ATOMS: atom_id res chain seq x y z
N MET A 1 11.37 19.48 9.54
CA MET A 1 11.65 18.57 8.41
C MET A 1 11.59 17.17 8.99
N SER A 2 10.52 16.38 8.73
CA SER A 2 10.45 14.91 8.95
C SER A 2 9.07 14.26 8.69
N THR A 3 7.99 15.01 8.45
CA THR A 3 6.61 14.44 8.46
C THR A 3 6.36 13.30 7.47
N VAL A 4 6.96 13.35 6.27
CA VAL A 4 6.74 12.33 5.24
C VAL A 4 7.27 10.95 5.67
N GLN A 5 8.42 10.90 6.34
CA GLN A 5 9.00 9.63 6.79
C GLN A 5 8.11 8.98 7.87
N GLU A 6 7.61 9.77 8.81
CA GLU A 6 6.70 9.30 9.86
C GLU A 6 5.40 8.74 9.30
N ASP A 7 4.87 9.35 8.23
CA ASP A 7 3.67 8.87 7.54
C ASP A 7 3.93 7.54 6.82
N ILE A 8 5.05 7.41 6.13
CA ILE A 8 5.45 6.15 5.46
C ILE A 8 5.59 5.02 6.49
N ASP A 9 6.23 5.28 7.63
CA ASP A 9 6.39 4.29 8.70
C ASP A 9 5.02 3.82 9.25
N LYS A 10 4.06 4.73 9.45
CA LYS A 10 2.69 4.37 9.86
C LYS A 10 1.96 3.55 8.80
N ILE A 11 2.01 3.99 7.54
CA ILE A 11 1.40 3.27 6.42
C ILE A 11 1.99 1.86 6.34
N GLN A 12 3.31 1.74 6.45
CA GLN A 12 3.99 0.45 6.44
C GLN A 12 3.52 -0.46 7.58
N ASP A 13 3.37 0.06 8.79
CA ASP A 13 2.86 -0.70 9.93
C ASP A 13 1.42 -1.20 9.72
N ILE A 14 0.54 -0.34 9.19
CA ILE A 14 -0.85 -0.70 8.87
C ILE A 14 -0.88 -1.83 7.83
N LEU A 15 -0.07 -1.71 6.77
CA LEU A 15 0.00 -2.70 5.70
C LEU A 15 0.60 -4.03 6.17
N ASN A 16 1.62 -3.97 7.05
CA ASN A 16 2.21 -5.15 7.69
C ASN A 16 1.18 -5.94 8.49
N ASN A 17 0.37 -5.24 9.29
CA ASN A 17 -0.63 -5.86 10.16
C ASN A 17 -1.90 -6.32 9.40
N SER A 18 -2.25 -5.66 8.29
CA SER A 18 -3.54 -5.92 7.61
C SER A 18 -3.43 -6.80 6.37
N ILE A 19 -2.40 -6.61 5.52
CA ILE A 19 -2.38 -7.16 4.15
C ILE A 19 -1.17 -8.06 3.90
N ARG A 20 0.01 -7.74 4.44
CA ARG A 20 1.22 -8.56 4.22
C ARG A 20 1.03 -10.02 4.66
N GLN A 21 0.29 -10.27 5.74
CA GLN A 21 0.02 -11.64 6.18
C GLN A 21 -0.73 -12.46 5.12
N GLY A 22 -1.68 -11.85 4.41
CA GLY A 22 -2.40 -12.49 3.31
C GLY A 22 -1.55 -12.59 2.04
N MET A 23 -0.85 -11.52 1.66
CA MET A 23 -0.04 -11.50 0.44
C MET A 23 1.14 -12.47 0.46
N GLN A 24 1.80 -12.62 1.62
CA GLN A 24 2.93 -13.54 1.75
C GLN A 24 2.50 -15.01 1.62
N ALA A 25 1.25 -15.34 1.98
CA ALA A 25 0.69 -16.68 1.76
C ALA A 25 0.54 -16.98 0.26
N ASP A 26 0.21 -15.97 -0.56
CA ASP A 26 0.12 -16.04 -2.02
C ASP A 26 1.48 -15.83 -2.74
N GLY A 27 2.58 -15.66 -1.99
CA GLY A 27 3.91 -15.42 -2.56
C GLY A 27 4.09 -14.04 -3.21
N GLY A 28 3.28 -13.06 -2.80
CA GLY A 28 3.38 -11.66 -3.20
C GLY A 28 3.83 -10.76 -2.06
N ASP A 29 4.35 -9.58 -2.40
CA ASP A 29 4.59 -8.50 -1.44
C ASP A 29 4.34 -7.14 -2.11
N LEU A 30 4.50 -6.06 -1.36
CA LEU A 30 4.40 -4.69 -1.85
C LEU A 30 5.48 -3.83 -1.21
N GLU A 31 5.96 -2.86 -1.99
CA GLU A 31 6.90 -1.85 -1.57
C GLU A 31 6.29 -0.46 -1.75
N ILE A 32 6.48 0.41 -0.76
CA ILE A 32 6.09 1.82 -0.86
C ILE A 32 7.22 2.53 -1.60
N ILE A 33 6.91 3.12 -2.75
CA ILE A 33 7.89 3.84 -3.57
C ILE A 33 7.99 5.30 -3.13
N ASP A 34 6.84 5.93 -2.92
CA ASP A 34 6.74 7.36 -2.72
C ASP A 34 5.41 7.69 -2.05
N TYR A 35 5.40 8.71 -1.20
CA TYR A 35 4.18 9.24 -0.59
C TYR A 35 4.15 10.76 -0.74
N ASP A 36 3.23 11.22 -1.57
CA ASP A 36 2.95 12.64 -1.74
C ASP A 36 1.96 13.10 -0.68
N GLN A 37 2.46 13.69 0.40
CA GLN A 37 1.65 14.18 1.51
C GLN A 37 0.74 15.36 1.10
N GLN A 38 1.12 16.13 0.08
CA GLN A 38 0.34 17.31 -0.36
C GLN A 38 -0.90 16.88 -1.16
N ASN A 39 -0.72 15.90 -2.05
CA ASN A 39 -1.78 15.36 -2.89
C ASN A 39 -2.44 14.11 -2.30
N LYS A 40 -1.94 13.61 -1.17
CA LYS A 40 -2.36 12.36 -0.50
C LYS A 40 -2.23 11.13 -1.41
N ILE A 41 -1.24 11.12 -2.30
CA ILE A 41 -1.03 10.02 -3.27
C ILE A 41 0.08 9.11 -2.76
N LEU A 42 -0.25 7.85 -2.51
CA LEU A 42 0.71 6.79 -2.19
C LEU A 42 1.03 5.98 -3.45
N LYS A 43 2.30 5.94 -3.84
CA LYS A 43 2.78 5.07 -4.92
C LYS A 43 3.33 3.79 -4.33
N ILE A 44 2.83 2.67 -4.83
CA ILE A 44 3.27 1.34 -4.42
C ILE A 44 3.75 0.53 -5.62
N LYS A 45 4.61 -0.44 -5.35
CA LYS A 45 5.09 -1.40 -6.34
C LYS A 45 4.83 -2.80 -5.83
N TYR A 46 4.13 -3.58 -6.64
CA TYR A 46 3.93 -4.99 -6.36
C TYR A 46 5.23 -5.76 -6.57
N GLN A 47 5.56 -6.62 -5.62
CA GLN A 47 6.72 -7.50 -5.64
C GLN A 47 6.26 -8.97 -5.67
N GLY A 48 7.07 -9.84 -6.29
CA GLY A 48 6.84 -11.29 -6.31
C GLY A 48 5.73 -11.77 -7.26
N ALA A 49 5.08 -12.88 -6.91
CA ALA A 49 4.11 -13.58 -7.78
C ALA A 49 2.83 -12.77 -8.07
N CYS A 50 2.51 -11.80 -7.20
CA CYS A 50 1.42 -10.86 -7.41
C CYS A 50 1.64 -9.95 -8.65
N GLY A 51 2.89 -9.83 -9.11
CA GLY A 51 3.29 -9.10 -10.32
C GLY A 51 2.74 -9.69 -11.64
N SER A 52 2.35 -10.96 -11.67
CA SER A 52 2.04 -11.67 -12.93
C SER A 52 0.55 -11.96 -13.14
N CYS A 53 -0.30 -11.80 -12.12
CA CYS A 53 -1.74 -12.08 -12.22
C CYS A 53 -2.55 -10.76 -12.22
N PRO A 54 -3.07 -10.29 -13.38
CA PRO A 54 -3.70 -8.98 -13.48
C PRO A 54 -4.97 -8.84 -12.62
N MET A 55 -5.65 -9.95 -12.33
CA MET A 55 -6.88 -9.94 -11.53
C MET A 55 -6.60 -9.79 -10.03
N ALA A 56 -5.54 -10.42 -9.53
CA ALA A 56 -5.14 -10.32 -8.12
C ALA A 56 -4.71 -8.90 -7.75
N LYS A 57 -3.96 -8.23 -8.64
CA LYS A 57 -3.49 -6.84 -8.42
C LYS A 57 -4.61 -5.86 -8.15
N MET A 58 -5.72 -5.97 -8.88
CA MET A 58 -6.81 -4.99 -8.80
C MET A 58 -7.60 -5.14 -7.49
N GLY A 59 -7.86 -6.38 -7.05
CA GLY A 59 -8.50 -6.65 -5.76
C GLY A 59 -7.63 -6.22 -4.57
N THR A 60 -6.34 -6.56 -4.61
CA THR A 60 -5.40 -6.17 -3.54
C THR A 60 -5.21 -4.65 -3.48
N LEU A 61 -5.15 -3.95 -4.62
CA LEU A 61 -5.06 -2.49 -4.65
C LEU A 61 -6.26 -1.83 -3.96
N MET A 62 -7.47 -2.31 -4.25
CA MET A 62 -8.69 -1.80 -3.63
C MET A 62 -8.69 -2.05 -2.12
N ALA A 63 -8.25 -3.24 -1.67
CA ALA A 63 -8.14 -3.55 -0.26
C ALA A 63 -7.14 -2.65 0.47
N ILE A 64 -5.94 -2.46 -0.11
CA ILE A 64 -4.91 -1.53 0.41
C ILE A 64 -5.49 -0.13 0.55
N GLN A 65 -6.12 0.38 -0.49
CA GLN A 65 -6.70 1.71 -0.48
C GLN A 65 -7.79 1.84 0.58
N ASN A 66 -8.69 0.86 0.71
CA ASN A 66 -9.77 0.93 1.70
C ASN A 66 -9.22 0.95 3.14
N ILE A 67 -8.27 0.06 3.44
CA ILE A 67 -7.65 -0.04 4.76
C ILE A 67 -6.91 1.25 5.13
N LEU A 68 -6.16 1.84 4.18
CA LEU A 68 -5.47 3.10 4.44
C LEU A 68 -6.44 4.27 4.59
N LYS A 69 -7.57 4.27 3.87
CA LYS A 69 -8.64 5.25 4.08
C LYS A 69 -9.28 5.16 5.46
N GLU A 70 -9.43 3.95 5.98
CA GLU A 70 -10.04 3.69 7.29
C GLU A 70 -9.07 3.94 8.45
N GLN A 71 -7.80 3.59 8.30
CA GLN A 71 -6.83 3.58 9.41
C GLN A 71 -5.81 4.72 9.39
N PHE A 72 -5.58 5.35 8.23
CA PHE A 72 -4.56 6.40 8.08
C PHE A 72 -5.17 7.74 7.70
N ASP A 73 -5.74 7.86 6.49
CA ASP A 73 -6.29 9.11 5.99
C ASP A 73 -7.35 8.83 4.91
N PRO A 74 -8.62 9.26 5.08
CA PRO A 74 -9.70 8.97 4.14
C PRO A 74 -9.49 9.59 2.74
N GLU A 75 -8.62 10.59 2.63
CA GLU A 75 -8.28 11.25 1.36
C GLU A 75 -7.14 10.56 0.61
N ILE A 76 -6.52 9.51 1.19
CA ILE A 76 -5.41 8.80 0.56
C ILE A 76 -5.83 8.07 -0.73
N ASP A 77 -5.05 8.25 -1.79
CA ASP A 77 -5.21 7.61 -3.09
C ASP A 77 -4.01 6.72 -3.39
N VAL A 78 -4.24 5.43 -3.60
CA VAL A 78 -3.16 4.45 -3.78
C VAL A 78 -3.04 4.10 -5.25
N ARG A 79 -1.83 4.28 -5.81
CA ARG A 79 -1.54 4.02 -7.22
C ARG A 79 -0.37 3.04 -7.38
N PRO A 80 -0.47 2.07 -8.30
CA PRO A 80 0.69 1.31 -8.70
C PRO A 80 1.66 2.19 -9.51
N GLU A 81 2.97 1.99 -9.31
CA GLU A 81 4.03 2.48 -10.20
C GLU A 81 4.00 1.80 -11.58
#